data_AF-A0A1U9NR63-F1
#
_entry.id   AF-A0A1U9NR63-F1
#
_cell.length_a   1.000
_cell.length_b   1.000
_cell.length_c   1.000
_cell.angle_alpha   90.00
_cell.angle_beta   90.00
_cell.angle_gamma   90.00
#
_symmetry.space_group_name_H-M   'P 1'
#
loop_
_entity.id
_entity.type
_entity.pdbx_description
1 polymer ?
#
loop_
_entity_poly.entity_id
_entity_poly.type
_entity_poly.pdbx_seq_one_letter_code
_entity_poly.pdbx_strand_id
1 'polypeptide(L)'
;MTFSWKIPPWERHEDCTYSVVTLMDQGDGNFRFSAQGVRGDDAIEALADLLMTPGSLLGLVPSLPALIGVVVRRGIDIMWMAQPPLQVARDDRDRWQVAVADATDVTVFSPTEIRGLVSRLQSQYGRTS
;
A
#
# COMPACT_ATOMS: atom_id res chain seq x y z
N MET A 1 -5.51 -13.88 10.94
CA MET A 1 -5.76 -12.46 11.29
C MET A 1 -7.20 -12.18 10.96
N THR A 2 -7.98 -11.72 11.93
CA THR A 2 -9.41 -11.41 11.77
C THR A 2 -9.55 -9.91 12.01
N PHE A 3 -10.19 -9.19 11.10
CA PHE A 3 -10.39 -7.75 11.26
C PHE A 3 -11.54 -7.51 12.24
N SER A 4 -11.37 -6.59 13.18
CA SER A 4 -12.37 -6.26 14.21
C SER A 4 -13.00 -4.88 14.01
N TRP A 5 -12.89 -4.33 12.79
CA TRP A 5 -13.36 -3.00 12.46
C TRP A 5 -14.88 -2.91 12.51
N LYS A 6 -15.37 -1.93 13.28
CA LYS A 6 -16.81 -1.62 13.35
C LYS A 6 -17.32 -1.02 12.03
N ILE A 7 -16.51 -0.14 11.43
CA ILE A 7 -16.71 0.42 10.10
C ILE A 7 -15.39 0.23 9.34
N PRO A 8 -15.39 -0.49 8.21
CA PRO A 8 -14.17 -0.68 7.43
C PRO A 8 -13.57 0.66 6.98
N PRO A 9 -12.24 0.82 6.90
CA PRO A 9 -11.58 2.08 6.56
C PRO A 9 -12.12 2.77 5.29
N TRP A 10 -12.41 1.99 4.24
CA TRP A 10 -12.92 2.51 2.96
C TRP A 10 -14.35 3.03 2.99
N GLU A 11 -15.13 2.68 4.02
CA GLU A 11 -16.50 3.14 4.23
C GLU A 11 -16.57 4.33 5.21
N ARG A 12 -15.44 4.69 5.83
CA ARG A 12 -15.38 5.83 6.75
C ARG A 12 -15.49 7.15 5.97
N HIS A 13 -16.34 8.03 6.49
CA HIS A 13 -16.52 9.39 5.99
C HIS A 13 -15.63 10.35 6.81
N GLU A 14 -14.32 10.18 6.68
CA GLU A 14 -13.30 10.95 7.39
C GLU A 14 -12.19 11.40 6.45
N ASP A 15 -11.44 12.42 6.87
CA ASP A 15 -10.26 12.88 6.13
C ASP A 15 -9.19 11.79 6.09
N CYS A 16 -8.40 11.78 5.02
CA CYS A 16 -7.25 10.89 4.94
C CYS A 16 -6.20 11.25 6.01
N THR A 17 -5.57 10.23 6.59
CA THR A 17 -4.64 10.34 7.72
C THR A 17 -3.25 9.77 7.40
N TYR A 18 -3.16 8.94 6.36
CA TYR A 18 -1.92 8.30 5.93
C TYR A 18 -1.62 8.66 4.47
N SER A 19 -0.33 8.64 4.14
CA SER A 19 0.15 8.64 2.76
C SER A 19 0.57 7.23 2.39
N VAL A 20 0.19 6.79 1.20
CA VAL A 20 0.62 5.50 0.65
C VAL A 20 1.31 5.69 -0.68
N VAL A 21 2.47 5.05 -0.85
CA VAL A 21 3.20 4.97 -2.10
C VAL A 21 3.21 3.52 -2.59
N THR A 22 2.70 3.32 -3.79
CA THR A 22 2.77 2.05 -4.51
C THR A 22 4.00 2.05 -5.40
N LEU A 23 4.79 0.98 -5.37
CA LEU A 23 5.96 0.80 -6.22
C LEU A 23 5.74 -0.31 -7.24
N MET A 24 5.93 -0.01 -8.52
CA MET A 24 5.77 -0.94 -9.62
C MET A 24 7.01 -0.99 -10.50
N ASP A 25 7.42 -2.19 -10.90
CA ASP A 25 8.41 -2.46 -11.93
C ASP A 25 7.85 -2.08 -13.31
N GLN A 26 8.62 -1.32 -14.09
CA GLN A 26 8.29 -0.98 -15.48
C GLN A 26 9.09 -1.78 -16.50
N GLY A 27 10.01 -2.65 -16.05
CA GLY A 27 11.01 -3.29 -16.90
C GLY A 27 12.27 -2.43 -17.06
N ASP A 28 13.33 -3.04 -17.59
CA ASP A 28 14.62 -2.40 -17.88
C ASP A 28 15.27 -1.68 -16.68
N GLY A 29 15.00 -2.17 -15.46
CA GLY A 29 15.50 -1.57 -14.22
C GLY A 29 14.79 -0.28 -13.82
N ASN A 30 13.73 0.11 -14.53
CA ASN A 30 12.93 1.29 -14.20
C ASN A 30 11.77 0.92 -13.29
N PHE A 31 11.40 1.86 -12.43
CA PHE A 31 10.26 1.72 -11.53
C PHE A 31 9.40 2.97 -11.58
N ARG A 32 8.10 2.75 -11.39
CA ARG A 32 7.10 3.81 -11.24
C ARG A 32 6.55 3.76 -9.84
N PHE A 33 6.36 4.95 -9.28
CA PHE A 33 5.60 5.11 -8.05
C PHE A 33 4.30 5.88 -8.30
N SER A 34 3.31 5.60 -7.46
CA SER A 34 2.11 6.41 -7.33
C SER A 34 1.81 6.63 -5.86
N ALA A 35 1.52 7.88 -5.48
CA ALA A 35 1.23 8.27 -4.12
C ALA A 35 -0.21 8.74 -3.97
N GLN A 36 -0.85 8.44 -2.84
CA GLN A 36 -2.19 8.92 -2.51
C GLN A 36 -2.40 9.01 -1.00
N GLY A 37 -3.32 9.88 -0.59
CA GLY A 37 -3.84 9.90 0.78
C GLY A 37 -4.85 8.77 0.98
N VAL A 38 -4.86 8.17 2.16
CA VAL A 38 -5.79 7.11 2.56
C VAL A 38 -6.23 7.28 4.02
N ARG A 39 -7.37 6.67 4.35
CA ARG A 39 -7.99 6.66 5.68
C ARG A 39 -7.51 5.47 6.50
N GLY A 40 -7.53 5.60 7.83
CA GLY A 40 -7.21 4.51 8.74
C GLY A 40 -6.56 5.01 10.02
N ASP A 41 -6.58 4.17 11.05
CA ASP A 41 -5.94 4.46 12.33
C ASP A 41 -4.49 3.94 12.39
N ASP A 42 -4.17 2.91 11.59
CA ASP A 42 -2.86 2.29 11.48
C ASP A 42 -2.48 1.99 10.01
N ALA A 43 -1.25 1.50 9.81
CA ALA A 43 -0.74 1.20 8.47
C ALA A 43 -1.50 0.06 7.74
N ILE A 44 -2.11 -0.87 8.48
CA ILE A 44 -2.89 -1.98 7.92
C ILE A 44 -4.24 -1.45 7.48
N GLU A 45 -4.89 -0.61 8.28
CA GLU A 45 -6.14 0.06 7.91
C GLU A 45 -5.96 0.98 6.71
N ALA A 46 -4.88 1.77 6.70
CA ALA A 46 -4.49 2.61 5.57
C ALA A 46 -4.26 1.79 4.29
N LEU A 47 -3.58 0.66 4.39
CA LEU A 47 -3.42 -0.24 3.27
C LEU A 47 -4.76 -0.88 2.85
N ALA A 48 -5.62 -1.24 3.80
CA ALA A 48 -6.93 -1.81 3.50
C ALA A 48 -7.86 -0.80 2.81
N ASP A 49 -7.81 0.48 3.21
CA ASP A 49 -8.49 1.58 2.54
C ASP A 49 -8.05 1.66 1.06
N LEU A 50 -6.74 1.69 0.80
CA LEU A 50 -6.20 1.65 -0.56
C LEU A 50 -6.71 0.45 -1.35
N LEU A 51 -6.70 -0.75 -0.77
CA LEU A 51 -7.00 -1.99 -1.46
C LEU A 51 -8.50 -2.18 -1.74
N MET A 52 -9.37 -1.64 -0.89
CA MET A 52 -10.81 -1.87 -0.99
C MET A 52 -11.59 -0.67 -1.53
N THR A 53 -10.94 0.50 -1.65
CA THR A 53 -11.53 1.69 -2.27
C THR A 53 -11.89 1.40 -3.73
N PRO A 54 -13.15 1.68 -4.15
CA PRO A 54 -13.58 1.52 -5.53
C PRO A 54 -12.67 2.26 -6.51
N GLY A 55 -12.27 1.60 -7.59
CA GLY A 55 -11.35 2.15 -8.59
C GLY A 55 -9.85 1.96 -8.28
N SER A 56 -9.50 1.38 -7.12
CA SER A 56 -8.11 1.00 -6.84
C SER A 56 -7.65 -0.16 -7.73
N LEU A 57 -6.60 0.08 -8.51
CA LEU A 57 -5.97 -0.94 -9.35
C LEU A 57 -5.37 -2.09 -8.51
N LEU A 58 -5.00 -1.82 -7.26
CA LEU A 58 -4.45 -2.82 -6.34
C LEU A 58 -5.53 -3.72 -5.73
N GLY A 59 -6.76 -3.22 -5.61
CA GLY A 59 -7.91 -4.01 -5.19
C GLY A 59 -8.40 -5.02 -6.22
N LEU A 60 -8.07 -4.78 -7.49
CA LEU A 60 -8.60 -5.54 -8.61
C LEU A 60 -7.81 -6.83 -8.92
N VAL A 61 -6.56 -7.01 -8.48
CA VAL A 61 -5.81 -8.24 -8.81
C VAL A 61 -4.77 -8.64 -7.73
N PRO A 62 -4.77 -9.89 -7.24
CA PRO A 62 -3.74 -10.45 -6.34
C PRO A 62 -2.38 -10.75 -7.03
N SER A 63 -2.20 -10.33 -8.29
CA SER A 63 -1.10 -10.73 -9.16
C SER A 63 -0.69 -9.63 -10.13
N LEU A 64 -0.55 -8.38 -9.66
CA LEU A 64 0.21 -7.39 -10.44
C LEU A 64 1.66 -7.89 -10.55
N PRO A 65 2.09 -8.40 -11.72
CA PRO A 65 3.43 -8.98 -11.85
C PRO A 65 4.53 -7.92 -11.66
N ALA A 66 4.13 -6.64 -11.80
CA ALA A 66 4.97 -5.48 -11.59
C ALA A 66 5.04 -5.01 -10.13
N LEU A 67 4.20 -5.48 -9.20
CA LEU A 67 4.17 -4.89 -7.85
C LEU A 67 5.46 -5.24 -7.08
N ILE A 68 6.20 -4.20 -6.69
CA ILE A 68 7.42 -4.30 -5.88
C ILE A 68 7.08 -4.24 -4.39
N GLY A 69 6.14 -3.37 -4.01
CA GLY A 69 5.71 -3.20 -2.62
C GLY A 69 4.86 -1.95 -2.44
N VAL A 70 4.38 -1.76 -1.21
CA VAL A 70 3.62 -0.57 -0.81
C VAL A 70 4.21 -0.01 0.47
N VAL A 71 4.45 1.29 0.48
CA VAL A 71 4.98 2.01 1.63
C VAL A 71 3.88 2.88 2.21
N VAL A 72 3.61 2.72 3.50
CA VAL A 72 2.58 3.46 4.23
C VAL A 72 3.25 4.31 5.28
N ARG A 73 2.94 5.61 5.31
CA ARG A 73 3.48 6.58 6.26
C ARG A 73 2.35 7.32 6.96
N ARG A 74 2.50 7.55 8.27
CA ARG A 74 1.57 8.39 9.02
C ARG A 74 1.66 9.86 8.60
N GLY A 75 0.51 10.51 8.45
CA GLY A 75 0.40 11.90 8.04
C GLY A 75 0.39 12.07 6.52
N ILE A 76 -0.23 13.16 6.08
CA ILE A 76 -0.24 13.58 4.67
C ILE A 76 0.79 14.68 4.48
N ASP A 77 1.76 14.40 3.60
CA ASP A 77 2.83 15.32 3.26
C ASP A 77 2.93 15.40 1.73
N ILE A 78 2.64 16.58 1.18
CA ILE A 78 2.61 16.81 -0.27
C ILE A 78 4.00 16.61 -0.88
N MET A 79 5.07 16.99 -0.18
CA MET A 79 6.43 16.79 -0.66
C MET A 79 6.79 15.32 -0.68
N TRP A 80 6.42 14.59 0.38
CA TRP A 80 6.61 13.14 0.41
C TRP A 80 5.80 12.43 -0.67
N MET A 81 4.56 12.84 -0.96
CA MET A 81 3.77 12.26 -2.04
C MET A 81 4.32 12.59 -3.44
N ALA A 82 4.85 13.80 -3.63
CA ALA A 82 5.40 14.22 -4.91
C ALA A 82 6.75 13.55 -5.22
N GLN A 83 7.60 13.42 -4.21
CA GLN A 83 8.93 12.85 -4.33
C GLN A 83 9.27 12.05 -3.05
N PRO A 84 8.72 10.82 -2.92
CA PRO A 84 8.96 10.01 -1.75
C PRO A 84 10.43 9.58 -1.72
N PRO A 85 11.14 9.70 -0.58
CA PRO A 85 12.57 9.39 -0.46
C PRO A 85 12.81 7.87 -0.39
N LEU A 86 12.40 7.17 -1.45
CA LEU A 86 12.44 5.73 -1.57
C LEU A 86 13.71 5.28 -2.28
N GLN A 87 14.32 4.24 -1.73
CA GLN A 87 15.41 3.51 -2.34
C GLN A 87 14.92 2.11 -2.67
N VAL A 88 15.06 1.72 -3.93
CA VAL A 88 14.63 0.42 -4.41
C VAL A 88 15.85 -0.28 -5.00
N ALA A 89 16.13 -1.49 -4.53
CA ALA A 89 17.25 -2.29 -5.00
C ALA A 89 16.86 -3.77 -5.03
N ARG A 90 17.64 -4.59 -5.73
CA ARG A 90 17.54 -6.05 -5.61
C ARG A 90 18.59 -6.56 -4.63
N ASP A 91 18.21 -7.57 -3.85
CA ASP A 91 19.13 -8.28 -2.96
C ASP A 91 19.92 -9.36 -3.70
N ASP A 92 20.84 -10.03 -3.00
CA ASP A 92 21.68 -11.11 -3.55
C ASP A 92 20.86 -12.32 -4.07
N ARG A 93 19.55 -12.36 -3.79
CA ARG A 93 18.60 -13.40 -4.22
C ARG A 93 17.63 -12.88 -5.28
N ASP A 94 17.96 -11.75 -5.92
CA ASP A 94 17.17 -11.09 -6.96
C ASP A 94 15.78 -10.63 -6.49
N ARG A 95 15.59 -10.44 -5.18
CA ARG A 95 14.32 -9.95 -4.61
C ARG A 95 14.39 -8.45 -4.43
N TRP A 96 13.30 -7.78 -4.80
CA TRP A 96 13.18 -6.36 -4.52
C TRP A 96 13.19 -6.06 -3.02
N GLN A 97 13.98 -5.07 -2.64
CA GLN A 97 14.00 -4.45 -1.32
C GLN A 97 13.64 -2.97 -1.48
N VAL A 98 12.80 -2.48 -0.57
CA VAL A 98 12.40 -1.09 -0.50
C VAL A 98 12.85 -0.54 0.85
N ALA A 99 13.65 0.52 0.81
CA ALA A 99 14.04 1.30 1.96
C ALA A 99 13.51 2.73 1.83
N VAL A 100 13.28 3.38 2.96
CA VAL A 100 12.83 4.77 3.01
C VAL A 100 13.87 5.55 3.81
N ALA A 101 14.44 6.59 3.21
CA ALA A 101 15.40 7.43 3.91
C ALA A 101 14.69 8.28 4.98
N ASP A 102 15.33 8.41 6.14
CA ASP A 102 14.98 9.35 7.21
C ASP A 102 13.52 9.33 7.68
N ALA A 103 12.91 8.13 7.80
CA ALA A 103 11.53 8.00 8.24
C ALA A 103 11.35 7.00 9.40
N THR A 104 10.76 7.45 10.50
CA THR A 104 10.52 6.65 11.72
C THR A 104 9.12 6.02 11.77
N ASP A 105 8.15 6.57 11.04
CA ASP A 105 6.74 6.13 11.05
C ASP A 105 6.30 5.58 9.69
N VAL A 106 7.09 4.63 9.17
CA VAL A 106 6.89 4.02 7.87
C VAL A 106 6.79 2.50 7.99
N THR A 107 5.77 1.94 7.38
CA THR A 107 5.60 0.50 7.21
C THR A 107 5.72 0.14 5.75
N VAL A 108 6.56 -0.84 5.44
CA VAL A 108 6.72 -1.37 4.09
C VAL A 108 6.03 -2.73 4.01
N PHE A 109 5.13 -2.91 3.05
CA PHE A 109 4.47 -4.16 2.77
C PHE A 109 5.02 -4.77 1.49
N SER A 110 5.49 -6.01 1.60
CA SER A 110 5.92 -6.81 0.46
C SER A 110 4.72 -7.27 -0.39
N PRO A 111 4.95 -7.68 -1.66
CA PRO A 111 3.89 -8.20 -2.52
C PRO A 111 3.17 -9.41 -1.91
N THR A 112 3.89 -10.25 -1.18
CA THR A 112 3.33 -11.42 -0.49
C THR A 112 2.39 -11.02 0.64
N GLU A 113 2.77 -10.02 1.44
CA GLU A 113 1.93 -9.50 2.52
C GLU A 113 0.67 -8.84 1.98
N ILE A 114 0.80 -8.04 0.92
CA ILE A 114 -0.32 -7.39 0.23
C ILE A 114 -1.29 -8.46 -0.30
N ARG A 115 -0.79 -9.49 -0.98
CA ARG A 115 -1.63 -10.61 -1.47
C ARG A 115 -2.35 -11.32 -0.33
N GLY A 116 -1.65 -11.61 0.76
CA GLY A 116 -2.23 -12.22 1.95
C GLY A 116 -3.31 -11.33 2.59
N LEU A 117 -3.10 -10.02 2.61
CA LEU A 117 -4.06 -9.05 3.12
C LEU A 117 -5.31 -8.97 2.23
N VAL A 118 -5.14 -8.83 0.91
CA VAL A 118 -6.24 -8.83 -0.08
C VAL A 118 -7.10 -10.08 0.06
N SER A 119 -6.48 -11.27 0.11
CA SER A 119 -7.22 -12.53 0.26
C SER A 119 -8.07 -12.57 1.53
N ARG A 120 -7.55 -12.06 2.66
CA ARG A 120 -8.29 -12.00 3.93
C ARG A 120 -9.41 -10.95 3.89
N LEU A 121 -9.14 -9.77 3.34
CA LEU A 121 -10.13 -8.70 3.20
C LEU A 121 -11.31 -9.18 2.34
N GLN A 122 -11.02 -9.79 1.18
CA GLN A 122 -12.04 -10.36 0.29
C GLN A 122 -12.83 -11.48 0.95
N SER A 123 -12.17 -12.35 1.72
CA SER A 123 -12.85 -13.43 2.44
C SER A 123 -13.78 -12.92 3.54
N GLN A 124 -13.48 -11.78 4.17
CA GLN A 124 -14.24 -11.27 5.30
C GLN A 124 -15.33 -10.27 4.87
N TYR A 125 -15.04 -9.42 3.89
CA TYR A 125 -15.90 -8.30 3.51
C TYR A 125 -16.55 -8.45 2.12
N GLY A 126 -16.19 -9.49 1.37
CA GLY A 126 -16.67 -9.70 -0.01
C GLY A 126 -16.02 -8.75 -1.02
N ARG A 127 -16.32 -8.92 -2.31
CA ARG A 127 -16.00 -7.90 -3.31
C ARG A 127 -16.96 -6.74 -3.11
N THR A 128 -16.44 -5.54 -2.86
CA THR A 128 -17.18 -4.31 -3.18
C THR A 128 -17.43 -4.33 -4.68
N SER A 129 -18.66 -4.71 -5.05
CA SER A 129 -19.16 -4.74 -6.43
C SER A 129 -19.19 -3.35 -7.04
#